data_AF-E4Z6J5-F1
#
_entry.id   AF-E4Z6J5-F1
#
_cell.length_a   1.000
_cell.length_b   1.000
_cell.length_c   1.000
_cell.angle_alpha   90.00
_cell.angle_beta   90.00
_cell.angle_gamma   90.00
#
_symmetry.space_group_name_H-M   'P 1'
#
loop_
_entity.id
_entity.type
_entity.pdbx_description
1 polymer ?
#
loop_
_entity_poly.entity_id
_entity_poly.type
_entity_poly.pdbx_seq_one_letter_code
_entity_poly.pdbx_strand_id
1 'polypeptide(L)'
;MVNSIKTRKQSLSSESGTLPTVTEDEESKGNGEYAAPLSPVPSAQVPPKLDVESSIISLEGDIVELHKKLSHLNRKLTLTAQNPDLICPGEIIQHLQRVERETERFKERKEVSVSKTIIVQNVYTETLALTFGANAAVLFKLVRFSIRSEFKGLSESQRDAKMIPATSPVFRELRATSALVWEVVRERNNSATWILNFRDGVRAIIDTTHHLIFCEMLLFMSNPQRSEMERPLLTHIVKQVRENLTKLFSSAAVGVGHLDQWLLAEKEEGFTKHMAVAKLRQFFPFSGEMHTRTYAFTGLEECDKAIEGGISDWEYLEETPPGYESEEDKMENSRRRMRAPSPEVGTSLDALYEQIKRQRHRCYDL
;
A
#
# COMPACT_ATOMS: atom_id res chain seq x y z
N MET A 1 -26.45 30.08 44.08
CA MET A 1 -25.36 29.88 45.07
C MET A 1 -24.05 30.27 44.41
N VAL A 2 -23.35 31.18 45.06
CA VAL A 2 -22.12 31.86 44.63
C VAL A 2 -20.94 30.90 44.77
N ASN A 3 -19.99 30.92 43.82
CA ASN A 3 -18.57 30.94 44.15
C ASN A 3 -17.73 31.51 42.99
N SER A 4 -17.20 32.70 43.27
CA SER A 4 -16.14 33.39 42.54
C SER A 4 -14.79 32.72 42.75
N ILE A 5 -13.94 32.67 41.72
CA ILE A 5 -12.48 32.71 41.90
C ILE A 5 -11.89 33.74 40.94
N LYS A 6 -11.11 34.64 41.54
CA LYS A 6 -10.38 35.79 40.97
C LYS A 6 -8.98 35.39 40.51
N THR A 7 -8.46 36.18 39.57
CA THR A 7 -7.03 36.53 39.29
C THR A 7 -6.12 35.42 38.74
N ARG A 8 -5.23 35.68 37.75
CA ARG A 8 -4.16 36.69 37.78
C ARG A 8 -3.55 36.91 36.38
N LYS A 9 -3.35 38.18 36.00
CA LYS A 9 -2.47 38.63 34.91
C LYS A 9 -1.01 38.53 35.36
N GLN A 10 -0.11 38.13 34.47
CA GLN A 10 1.29 38.55 34.48
C GLN A 10 1.85 38.61 33.06
N SER A 11 2.43 39.76 32.76
CA SER A 11 3.10 40.19 31.52
C SER A 11 4.57 40.42 31.84
N LEU A 12 5.49 40.00 30.96
CA LEU A 12 6.89 40.43 30.77
C LEU A 12 7.25 39.95 29.32
N SER A 13 7.44 40.78 28.29
CA SER A 13 8.64 41.56 27.88
C SER A 13 9.97 40.82 28.09
N SER A 14 11.01 40.82 27.25
CA SER A 14 11.39 41.33 25.92
C SER A 14 12.90 41.03 25.82
N GLU A 15 13.45 40.61 24.66
CA GLU A 15 14.89 40.69 24.26
C GLU A 15 15.04 39.88 22.95
N SER A 16 15.25 40.41 21.73
CA SER A 16 16.28 41.27 21.12
C SER A 16 17.70 40.66 21.10
N GLY A 17 18.09 40.12 19.94
CA GLY A 17 19.46 39.69 19.65
C GLY A 17 19.74 39.77 18.14
N THR A 18 20.42 40.84 17.75
CA THR A 18 20.81 41.23 16.38
C THR A 18 22.15 40.58 16.01
N LEU A 19 22.27 40.05 14.79
CA LEU A 19 23.54 39.60 14.19
C LEU A 19 24.22 40.78 13.46
N PRO A 20 25.56 40.94 13.53
CA PRO A 20 26.26 41.93 12.70
C PRO A 20 26.79 41.33 11.39
N THR A 21 26.68 42.15 10.36
CA THR A 21 27.29 42.08 9.03
C THR A 21 28.52 43.00 9.01
N VAL A 22 29.67 42.56 8.48
CA VAL A 22 30.84 43.39 8.09
C VAL A 22 31.59 42.58 7.00
N THR A 23 31.34 42.82 5.72
CA THR A 23 32.06 43.67 4.73
C THR A 23 33.44 43.17 4.29
N GLU A 24 33.54 43.11 2.96
CA GLU A 24 34.71 42.95 2.09
C GLU A 24 35.75 44.05 2.30
N ASP A 25 37.02 43.79 1.97
CA ASP A 25 37.76 44.62 1.01
C ASP A 25 39.13 44.00 0.63
N GLU A 26 39.42 44.13 -0.66
CA GLU A 26 40.60 43.69 -1.39
C GLU A 26 41.79 44.68 -1.30
N GLU A 27 42.87 44.29 -1.98
CA GLU A 27 44.01 45.08 -2.50
C GLU A 27 45.22 45.25 -1.56
N SER A 28 46.42 44.73 -1.85
CA SER A 28 47.32 44.78 -3.03
C SER A 28 48.53 45.72 -2.77
N LYS A 29 49.67 45.38 -3.39
CA LYS A 29 51.03 45.99 -3.35
C LYS A 29 51.92 45.45 -2.22
N GLY A 30 53.18 45.07 -2.44
CA GLY A 30 54.07 45.20 -3.59
C GLY A 30 55.51 45.35 -3.08
N ASN A 31 56.41 44.52 -3.62
CA ASN A 31 57.88 44.59 -3.69
C ASN A 31 58.73 45.32 -2.63
N GLY A 32 59.78 44.62 -2.18
CA GLY A 32 60.98 45.21 -1.60
C GLY A 32 62.10 44.19 -1.41
N GLU A 33 62.99 44.09 -2.40
CA GLU A 33 64.31 43.44 -2.29
C GLU A 33 65.18 44.15 -1.25
N TYR A 34 65.89 43.41 -0.39
CA TYR A 34 67.26 43.74 0.04
C TYR A 34 68.01 42.45 0.44
N ALA A 35 69.26 42.39 0.02
CA ALA A 35 70.11 41.20 0.01
C ALA A 35 71.01 41.06 1.26
N ALA A 36 71.44 39.81 1.45
CA ALA A 36 72.64 39.29 2.15
C ALA A 36 72.58 39.09 3.69
N PRO A 37 73.43 38.21 4.28
CA PRO A 37 74.36 37.23 3.73
C PRO A 37 74.19 35.78 4.27
N LEU A 38 74.85 34.86 3.57
CA LEU A 38 75.00 33.43 3.79
C LEU A 38 75.32 33.04 5.25
N SER A 39 74.57 32.07 5.77
CA SER A 39 74.87 31.30 6.98
C SER A 39 74.73 29.81 6.70
N PRO A 40 75.47 28.96 7.43
CA PRO A 40 76.08 27.75 6.88
C PRO A 40 75.09 26.60 6.71
N VAL A 41 75.39 25.79 5.69
CA VAL A 41 74.78 24.49 5.37
C VAL A 41 74.63 23.64 6.64
N PRO A 42 73.41 23.30 7.08
CA PRO A 42 73.20 22.15 7.94
C PRO A 42 73.36 20.89 7.08
N SER A 43 74.22 20.00 7.56
CA SER A 43 74.44 18.64 7.08
C SER A 43 73.22 18.02 6.41
N ALA A 44 73.45 17.41 5.24
CA ALA A 44 72.49 16.58 4.53
C ALA A 44 71.75 15.64 5.51
N GLN A 45 70.49 15.99 5.81
CA GLN A 45 69.56 15.02 6.37
C GLN A 45 69.29 14.01 5.26
N VAL A 46 69.74 12.79 5.50
CA VAL A 46 69.31 11.61 4.75
C VAL A 46 67.78 11.63 4.72
N PRO A 47 67.12 11.60 3.54
CA PRO A 47 65.68 11.53 3.50
C PRO A 47 65.23 10.29 4.28
N PRO A 48 64.17 10.37 5.11
CA PRO A 48 63.66 9.18 5.77
C PRO A 48 63.37 8.16 4.68
N LYS A 49 63.97 6.97 4.78
CA LYS A 49 63.56 5.82 3.98
C LYS A 49 62.06 5.69 4.23
N LEU A 50 61.27 6.10 3.25
CA LEU A 50 59.84 5.84 3.23
C LEU A 50 59.73 4.33 3.37
N ASP A 51 59.06 3.93 4.43
CA ASP A 51 58.77 2.55 4.76
C ASP A 51 57.63 2.11 3.82
N VAL A 52 57.98 2.04 2.53
CA VAL A 52 57.07 1.76 1.43
C VAL A 52 56.52 0.34 1.57
N GLU A 53 57.29 -0.58 2.11
CA GLU A 53 56.89 -1.97 2.35
C GLU A 53 55.79 -2.09 3.42
N SER A 54 55.89 -1.37 4.54
CA SER A 54 54.86 -1.40 5.58
C SER A 54 53.55 -0.73 5.12
N SER A 55 53.66 0.30 4.28
CA SER A 55 52.51 0.98 3.66
C SER A 55 51.81 0.09 2.62
N ILE A 56 52.57 -0.67 1.82
CA ILE A 56 52.03 -1.62 0.84
C ILE A 56 51.33 -2.79 1.53
N ILE A 57 51.93 -3.36 2.58
CA ILE A 57 51.32 -4.46 3.35
C ILE A 57 50.01 -4.01 4.02
N SER A 58 49.95 -2.77 4.53
CA SER A 58 48.71 -2.19 5.08
C SER A 58 47.63 -2.04 4.02
N LEU A 59 47.97 -1.55 2.82
CA LEU A 59 47.05 -1.40 1.70
C LEU A 59 46.53 -2.74 1.19
N GLU A 60 47.36 -3.78 1.14
CA GLU A 60 46.94 -5.13 0.78
C GLU A 60 45.94 -5.70 1.81
N GLY A 61 46.16 -5.45 3.10
CA GLY A 61 45.21 -5.78 4.16
C GLY A 61 43.85 -5.10 3.98
N ASP A 62 43.86 -3.80 3.69
CA ASP A 62 42.65 -3.00 3.47
C ASP A 62 41.90 -3.45 2.21
N ILE A 63 42.62 -3.80 1.14
CA ILE A 63 42.03 -4.32 -0.10
C ILE A 63 41.35 -5.67 0.14
N VAL A 64 41.98 -6.57 0.90
CA VAL A 64 41.39 -7.86 1.27
C VAL A 64 40.14 -7.68 2.14
N GLU A 65 40.17 -6.73 3.07
CA GLU A 65 39.01 -6.42 3.92
C GLU A 65 37.86 -5.80 3.11
N LEU A 66 38.16 -4.88 2.19
CA LEU A 66 37.21 -4.31 1.25
C LEU A 66 36.60 -5.39 0.35
N HIS A 67 37.41 -6.31 -0.16
CA HIS A 67 36.93 -7.42 -0.99
C HIS A 67 36.00 -8.35 -0.22
N LYS A 68 36.31 -8.63 1.05
CA LYS A 68 35.42 -9.38 1.96
C LYS A 68 34.11 -8.64 2.21
N LYS A 69 34.17 -7.33 2.50
CA LYS A 69 32.97 -6.49 2.71
C LYS A 69 32.10 -6.45 1.47
N LEU A 70 32.69 -6.27 0.29
CA LEU A 70 32.01 -6.18 -0.99
C LEU A 70 31.40 -7.53 -1.39
N SER A 71 32.12 -8.64 -1.18
CA SER A 71 31.58 -9.99 -1.37
C SER A 71 30.41 -10.29 -0.42
N HIS A 72 30.49 -9.83 0.83
CA HIS A 72 29.43 -10.01 1.81
C HIS A 72 28.19 -9.15 1.47
N LEU A 73 28.40 -7.92 1.00
CA LEU A 73 27.34 -7.04 0.50
C LEU A 73 26.68 -7.61 -0.76
N ASN A 74 27.47 -8.12 -1.70
CA ASN A 74 26.95 -8.72 -2.93
C ASN A 74 26.16 -9.99 -2.62
N ARG A 75 26.66 -10.85 -1.73
CA ARG A 75 25.92 -12.01 -1.23
C ARG A 75 24.63 -11.61 -0.51
N LYS A 76 24.64 -10.55 0.30
CA LYS A 76 23.41 -10.01 0.91
C LYS A 76 22.45 -9.52 -0.17
N LEU A 77 22.92 -8.74 -1.15
CA LEU A 77 22.11 -8.25 -2.25
C LEU A 77 21.49 -9.40 -3.07
N THR A 78 22.26 -10.45 -3.38
CA THR A 78 21.77 -11.65 -4.07
C THR A 78 20.72 -12.39 -3.23
N LEU A 79 20.95 -12.55 -1.92
CA LEU A 79 19.98 -13.18 -1.02
C LEU A 79 18.72 -12.33 -0.85
N THR A 80 18.83 -11.01 -0.80
CA THR A 80 17.70 -10.06 -0.75
C THR A 80 16.95 -10.04 -2.08
N ALA A 81 17.63 -10.18 -3.22
CA ALA A 81 17.01 -10.26 -4.53
C ALA A 81 16.32 -11.63 -4.77
N GLN A 82 16.87 -12.70 -4.20
CA GLN A 82 16.27 -14.05 -4.24
C GLN A 82 15.17 -14.25 -3.21
N ASN A 83 15.18 -13.47 -2.12
CA ASN A 83 14.20 -13.51 -1.04
C ASN A 83 13.77 -12.09 -0.64
N PRO A 84 13.16 -11.32 -1.56
CA PRO A 84 12.67 -9.97 -1.23
C PRO A 84 11.64 -10.00 -0.08
N ASP A 85 11.04 -11.17 0.13
CA ASP A 85 10.01 -11.43 1.12
C ASP A 85 10.54 -11.63 2.55
N LEU A 86 11.85 -11.84 2.80
CA LEU A 86 12.37 -12.25 4.11
C LEU A 86 13.06 -11.15 4.93
N ILE A 87 13.29 -9.97 4.34
CA ILE A 87 14.05 -8.90 5.00
C ILE A 87 13.23 -7.61 4.96
N CYS A 88 12.55 -7.30 6.06
CA CYS A 88 12.03 -5.96 6.28
C CYS A 88 13.24 -5.02 6.58
N PRO A 89 13.51 -3.99 5.75
CA PRO A 89 14.67 -3.12 5.90
C PRO A 89 14.75 -2.50 7.30
N GLY A 90 15.90 -2.63 7.96
CA GLY A 90 16.08 -2.18 9.35
C GLY A 90 15.79 -0.70 9.56
N GLU A 91 16.05 0.14 8.56
CA GLU A 91 15.76 1.58 8.60
C GLU A 91 14.25 1.87 8.70
N ILE A 92 13.43 1.09 7.99
CA ILE A 92 11.97 1.25 7.99
C ILE A 92 11.38 0.71 9.28
N ILE A 93 11.91 -0.41 9.82
CA ILE A 93 11.55 -0.87 11.17
C ILE A 93 11.91 0.18 12.22
N GLN A 94 13.10 0.78 12.15
CA GLN A 94 13.51 1.84 13.07
C GLN A 94 12.60 3.07 12.95
N HIS A 95 12.21 3.45 11.72
CA HIS A 95 11.31 4.55 11.49
C HIS A 95 9.90 4.26 12.02
N LEU A 96 9.36 3.06 11.76
CA LEU A 96 8.12 2.56 12.35
C LEU A 96 8.18 2.59 13.89
N GLN A 97 9.25 2.05 14.48
CA GLN A 97 9.45 2.05 15.93
C GLN A 97 9.57 3.47 16.52
N ARG A 98 10.09 4.43 15.78
CA ARG A 98 10.14 5.84 16.19
C ARG A 98 8.73 6.43 16.18
N VAL A 99 8.04 6.32 15.05
CA VAL A 99 6.67 6.81 14.87
C VAL A 99 5.75 6.20 15.93
N GLU A 100 5.83 4.90 16.17
CA GLU A 100 5.03 4.19 17.16
C GLU A 100 5.37 4.54 18.61
N ARG A 101 6.64 4.85 18.92
CA ARG A 101 7.01 5.35 20.26
C ARG A 101 6.38 6.71 20.52
N GLU A 102 6.36 7.58 19.52
CA GLU A 102 5.78 8.91 19.66
C GLU A 102 4.24 8.89 19.72
N THR A 103 3.61 7.96 19.00
CA THR A 103 2.15 7.77 18.98
C THR A 103 1.65 6.75 19.99
N GLU A 104 2.54 6.10 20.75
CA GLU A 104 2.24 5.01 21.69
C GLU A 104 1.40 3.89 21.08
N ARG A 105 1.64 3.59 19.78
CA ARG A 105 0.84 2.67 18.97
C ARG A 105 -0.65 2.96 18.99
N PHE A 106 -1.02 4.22 19.19
CA PHE A 106 -2.40 4.66 19.33
C PHE A 106 -3.13 3.92 20.47
N LYS A 107 -2.44 3.47 21.53
CA LYS A 107 -3.06 2.77 22.67
C LYS A 107 -3.92 3.70 23.52
N GLU A 108 -3.44 4.91 23.79
CA GLU A 108 -4.16 5.94 24.53
C GLU A 108 -4.86 6.93 23.59
N ARG A 109 -5.82 7.71 24.12
CA ARG A 109 -6.53 8.77 23.39
C ARG A 109 -5.63 9.98 23.13
N LYS A 110 -4.47 9.74 22.53
CA LYS A 110 -3.51 10.78 22.18
C LYS A 110 -3.92 11.35 20.83
N GLU A 111 -4.31 12.61 20.84
CA GLU A 111 -4.55 13.35 19.61
C GLU A 111 -3.20 13.55 18.90
N VAL A 112 -3.24 13.46 17.58
CA VAL A 112 -2.06 13.58 16.73
C VAL A 112 -2.37 14.59 15.64
N SER A 113 -1.38 15.40 15.25
CA SER A 113 -1.59 16.39 14.19
C SER A 113 -1.92 15.75 12.84
N VAL A 114 -2.57 16.51 11.96
CA VAL A 114 -2.89 16.07 10.60
C VAL A 114 -1.61 15.69 9.85
N SER A 115 -0.56 16.53 9.90
CA SER A 115 0.72 16.24 9.23
C SER A 115 1.35 14.95 9.72
N LYS A 116 1.39 14.74 11.04
CA LYS A 116 1.98 13.54 11.62
C LYS A 116 1.19 12.28 11.26
N THR A 117 -0.14 12.38 11.17
CA THR A 117 -1.00 11.28 10.73
C THR A 117 -0.75 10.93 9.26
N ILE A 118 -0.52 11.92 8.38
CA ILE A 118 -0.14 11.67 6.97
C ILE A 118 1.19 10.90 6.91
N ILE A 119 2.19 11.31 7.69
CA ILE A 119 3.48 10.61 7.76
C ILE A 119 3.26 9.18 8.22
N VAL A 120 2.52 8.97 9.30
CA VAL A 120 2.20 7.62 9.82
C VAL A 120 1.59 6.74 8.73
N GLN A 121 0.60 7.24 7.98
CA GLN A 121 -0.04 6.46 6.92
C GLN A 121 0.95 6.08 5.81
N ASN A 122 1.87 6.97 5.44
CA ASN A 122 2.91 6.66 4.45
C ASN A 122 3.85 5.57 4.96
N VAL A 123 4.30 5.67 6.22
CA VAL A 123 5.20 4.69 6.84
C VAL A 123 4.54 3.31 6.92
N TYR A 124 3.28 3.23 7.34
CA TYR A 124 2.55 1.96 7.35
C TYR A 124 2.35 1.39 5.96
N THR A 125 2.05 2.24 4.97
CA THR A 125 1.92 1.82 3.58
C THR A 125 3.21 1.17 3.07
N GLU A 126 4.36 1.80 3.29
CA GLU A 126 5.66 1.28 2.90
C GLU A 126 6.00 -0.01 3.67
N THR A 127 5.71 -0.03 4.98
CA THR A 127 5.92 -1.21 5.81
C THR A 127 5.09 -2.40 5.33
N LEU A 128 3.82 -2.18 4.98
CA LEU A 128 2.97 -3.22 4.39
C LEU A 128 3.52 -3.72 3.06
N ALA A 129 4.00 -2.81 2.19
CA ALA A 129 4.62 -3.18 0.92
C ALA A 129 5.81 -4.12 1.11
N LEU A 130 6.62 -3.87 2.13
CA LEU A 130 7.83 -4.65 2.42
C LEU A 130 7.54 -5.94 3.17
N THR A 131 6.48 -5.97 3.97
CA THR A 131 6.13 -7.13 4.81
C THR A 131 5.30 -8.15 4.03
N PHE A 132 4.40 -7.68 3.16
CA PHE A 132 3.40 -8.51 2.50
C PHE A 132 3.35 -8.33 0.97
N GLY A 133 4.13 -7.40 0.40
CA GLY A 133 4.15 -7.11 -1.03
C GLY A 133 3.33 -5.89 -1.44
N ALA A 134 3.52 -5.43 -2.68
CA ALA A 134 2.93 -4.20 -3.21
C ALA A 134 1.39 -4.17 -3.15
N ASN A 135 0.74 -5.32 -3.37
CA ASN A 135 -0.72 -5.45 -3.31
C ASN A 135 -1.28 -5.01 -1.94
N ALA A 136 -0.57 -5.32 -0.85
CA ALA A 136 -0.96 -4.92 0.50
C ALA A 136 -1.03 -3.39 0.65
N ALA A 137 -0.02 -2.70 0.11
CA ALA A 137 0.06 -1.25 0.13
C ALA A 137 -1.02 -0.60 -0.74
N VAL A 138 -1.35 -1.19 -1.89
CA VAL A 138 -2.45 -0.74 -2.75
C VAL A 138 -3.80 -0.88 -2.03
N LEU A 139 -4.08 -2.05 -1.45
CA LEU A 139 -5.31 -2.29 -0.68
C LEU A 139 -5.44 -1.32 0.48
N PHE A 140 -4.38 -1.13 1.26
CA PHE A 140 -4.40 -0.16 2.36
C PHE A 140 -4.67 1.26 1.87
N LYS A 141 -4.02 1.70 0.78
CA LYS A 141 -4.28 3.02 0.19
C LYS A 141 -5.72 3.20 -0.28
N LEU A 142 -6.33 2.15 -0.81
CA LEU A 142 -7.70 2.15 -1.32
C LEU A 142 -8.73 2.29 -0.20
N VAL A 143 -8.52 1.60 0.93
CA VAL A 143 -9.56 1.47 1.97
C VAL A 143 -9.37 2.38 3.18
N ARG A 144 -8.18 2.99 3.33
CA ARG A 144 -7.87 3.89 4.43
C ARG A 144 -8.62 5.21 4.35
N PHE A 145 -8.81 5.84 5.50
CA PHE A 145 -9.28 7.22 5.57
C PHE A 145 -8.26 8.18 4.92
N SER A 146 -8.65 8.89 3.85
CA SER A 146 -7.77 9.79 3.13
C SER A 146 -7.62 11.15 3.83
N ILE A 147 -6.67 11.22 4.77
CA ILE A 147 -6.35 12.45 5.52
C ILE A 147 -6.01 13.62 4.58
N ARG A 148 -5.33 13.33 3.48
CA ARG A 148 -4.98 14.35 2.48
C ARG A 148 -6.21 14.90 1.75
N SER A 149 -7.21 14.06 1.47
CA SER A 149 -8.45 14.48 0.81
C SER A 149 -9.29 15.33 1.77
N GLU A 150 -9.50 14.82 3.00
CA GLU A 150 -10.28 15.48 4.05
C GLU A 150 -9.75 16.88 4.41
N PHE A 151 -8.43 17.05 4.45
CA PHE A 151 -7.78 18.30 4.86
C PHE A 151 -7.04 19.01 3.71
N LYS A 152 -7.49 18.81 2.46
CA LYS A 152 -6.82 19.35 1.26
C LYS A 152 -6.62 20.88 1.31
N GLY A 153 -7.59 21.61 1.86
CA GLY A 153 -7.59 23.08 1.94
C GLY A 153 -6.70 23.69 3.04
N LEU A 154 -6.07 22.88 3.90
CA LEU A 154 -5.18 23.40 4.95
C LEU A 154 -3.77 23.63 4.43
N SER A 155 -3.16 24.76 4.82
CA SER A 155 -1.72 24.99 4.66
C SER A 155 -0.88 24.02 5.50
N GLU A 156 0.41 23.91 5.23
CA GLU A 156 1.33 23.05 6.00
C GLU A 156 1.32 23.41 7.50
N SER A 157 1.46 24.70 7.82
CA SER A 157 1.39 25.19 9.20
C SER A 157 0.05 24.89 9.90
N GLN A 158 -1.06 24.92 9.16
CA GLN A 158 -2.38 24.55 9.68
C GLN A 158 -2.51 23.04 9.91
N ARG A 159 -1.88 22.20 9.07
CA ARG A 159 -1.87 20.75 9.24
C ARG A 159 -1.01 20.32 10.43
N ASP A 160 0.04 21.06 10.74
CA ASP A 160 0.87 20.82 11.92
C ASP A 160 0.16 21.18 13.22
N ALA A 161 -0.61 22.27 13.20
CA ALA A 161 -1.37 22.73 14.37
C ALA A 161 -2.69 21.98 14.58
N LYS A 162 -3.35 21.51 13.52
CA LYS A 162 -4.66 20.85 13.63
C LYS A 162 -4.52 19.42 14.15
N MET A 163 -5.20 19.15 15.26
CA MET A 163 -5.22 17.83 15.90
C MET A 163 -6.41 17.00 15.41
N ILE A 164 -6.16 15.71 15.18
CA ILE A 164 -7.21 14.73 14.88
C ILE A 164 -7.75 14.18 16.20
N PRO A 165 -9.06 14.24 16.45
CA PRO A 165 -9.66 13.74 17.69
C PRO A 165 -9.40 12.25 17.86
N ALA A 166 -9.03 11.84 19.08
CA ALA A 166 -8.71 10.44 19.39
C ALA A 166 -9.86 9.44 19.12
N THR A 167 -11.11 9.92 19.02
CA THR A 167 -12.29 9.12 18.67
C THR A 167 -12.41 8.83 17.18
N SER A 168 -11.60 9.49 16.34
CA SER A 168 -11.60 9.35 14.89
C SER A 168 -11.38 7.89 14.44
N PRO A 169 -12.11 7.40 13.42
CA PRO A 169 -11.95 6.05 12.88
C PRO A 169 -10.52 5.77 12.40
N VAL A 170 -9.79 6.82 11.98
CA VAL A 170 -8.39 6.77 11.56
C VAL A 170 -7.51 6.05 12.60
N PHE A 171 -7.71 6.30 13.89
CA PHE A 171 -6.90 5.69 14.93
C PHE A 171 -7.18 4.20 15.11
N ARG A 172 -8.42 3.76 14.87
CA ARG A 172 -8.79 2.34 14.93
C ARG A 172 -8.19 1.57 13.76
N GLU A 173 -8.25 2.16 12.58
CA GLU A 173 -7.61 1.65 11.36
C GLU A 173 -6.09 1.51 11.57
N LEU A 174 -5.40 2.58 11.97
CA LEU A 174 -3.95 2.57 12.19
C LEU A 174 -3.52 1.58 13.27
N ARG A 175 -4.31 1.43 14.34
CA ARG A 175 -4.05 0.43 15.38
C ARG A 175 -4.18 -0.99 14.86
N ALA A 176 -5.17 -1.28 14.01
CA ALA A 176 -5.34 -2.59 13.39
C ALA A 176 -4.17 -2.91 12.45
N THR A 177 -3.76 -1.95 11.62
CA THR A 177 -2.59 -2.09 10.73
C THR A 177 -1.30 -2.30 11.53
N SER A 178 -1.11 -1.56 12.63
CA SER A 178 0.03 -1.78 13.54
C SER A 178 0.02 -3.19 14.12
N ALA A 179 -1.14 -3.67 14.59
CA ALA A 179 -1.27 -5.01 15.15
C ALA A 179 -0.89 -6.08 14.12
N LEU A 180 -1.38 -5.97 12.88
CA LEU A 180 -1.06 -6.87 11.78
C LEU A 180 0.45 -6.95 11.50
N VAL A 181 1.13 -5.80 11.44
CA VAL A 181 2.60 -5.75 11.23
C VAL A 181 3.35 -6.38 12.41
N TRP A 182 2.94 -6.09 13.64
CA TRP A 182 3.60 -6.64 14.82
C TRP A 182 3.39 -8.14 15.01
N GLU A 183 2.29 -8.70 14.52
CA GLU A 183 2.10 -10.15 14.52
C GLU A 183 3.16 -10.84 13.66
N VAL A 184 3.46 -10.31 12.47
CA VAL A 184 4.57 -10.82 11.64
C VAL A 184 5.93 -10.61 12.31
N VAL A 185 6.18 -9.46 12.93
CA VAL A 185 7.45 -9.21 13.62
C VAL A 185 7.63 -10.15 14.82
N ARG A 186 6.54 -10.54 15.49
CA ARG A 186 6.55 -11.44 16.65
C ARG A 186 6.57 -12.90 16.28
N GLU A 187 6.12 -13.25 15.08
CA GLU A 187 6.36 -14.52 14.43
C GLU A 187 7.86 -14.69 14.23
N ARG A 188 8.58 -14.96 15.32
CA ARG A 188 10.00 -15.34 15.30
C ARG A 188 10.14 -16.44 14.25
N ASN A 189 11.23 -16.41 13.47
CA ASN A 189 11.62 -17.40 12.45
C ASN A 189 11.64 -18.84 12.99
N ASN A 190 10.49 -19.40 13.33
CA ASN A 190 10.27 -20.77 13.72
C ASN A 190 9.74 -21.48 12.48
N SER A 191 10.51 -21.38 11.40
CA SER A 191 10.25 -22.01 10.11
C SER A 191 10.13 -23.54 10.21
N ALA A 192 10.43 -24.12 11.36
CA ALA A 192 10.33 -25.53 11.67
C ALA A 192 8.99 -25.97 12.29
N THR A 193 8.09 -25.05 12.70
CA THR A 193 6.88 -25.42 13.46
C THR A 193 5.60 -25.43 12.65
N TRP A 194 5.48 -24.61 11.61
CA TRP A 194 4.24 -24.40 10.88
C TRP A 194 4.44 -24.61 9.38
N ILE A 195 3.53 -25.36 8.73
CA ILE A 195 3.52 -25.58 7.27
C ILE A 195 3.19 -24.26 6.53
N LEU A 196 2.36 -23.42 7.14
CA LEU A 196 2.05 -22.06 6.70
C LEU A 196 2.23 -21.13 7.89
N ASN A 197 3.04 -20.09 7.71
CA ASN A 197 3.20 -19.05 8.72
C ASN A 197 2.08 -17.98 8.56
N PHE A 198 1.91 -17.14 9.57
CA PHE A 198 0.92 -16.08 9.59
C PHE A 198 1.10 -15.12 8.41
N ARG A 199 2.35 -14.76 8.10
CA ARG A 199 2.65 -13.90 6.94
C ARG A 199 2.13 -14.48 5.63
N ASP A 200 2.33 -15.78 5.39
CA ASP A 200 1.90 -16.48 4.18
C ASP A 200 0.36 -16.51 4.09
N GLY A 201 -0.31 -16.78 5.21
CA GLY A 201 -1.78 -16.72 5.29
C GLY A 201 -2.32 -15.31 4.99
N VAL A 202 -1.70 -14.28 5.57
CA VAL A 202 -2.08 -12.88 5.31
C VAL A 202 -1.83 -12.49 3.85
N ARG A 203 -0.71 -12.93 3.27
CA ARG A 203 -0.41 -12.68 1.85
C ARG A 203 -1.43 -13.33 0.93
N ALA A 204 -1.84 -14.57 1.19
CA ALA A 204 -2.89 -15.24 0.42
C ALA A 204 -4.22 -14.46 0.46
N ILE A 205 -4.59 -13.93 1.64
CA ILE A 205 -5.78 -13.07 1.78
C ILE A 205 -5.61 -11.78 0.97
N ILE A 206 -4.44 -11.14 1.03
CA ILE A 206 -4.13 -9.91 0.29
C ILE A 206 -4.25 -10.13 -1.22
N ASP A 207 -3.62 -11.17 -1.75
CA ASP A 207 -3.62 -11.44 -3.19
C ASP A 207 -5.02 -11.81 -3.69
N THR A 208 -5.76 -12.62 -2.92
CA THR A 208 -7.16 -12.94 -3.22
C THR A 208 -8.03 -11.68 -3.23
N THR A 209 -7.88 -10.82 -2.22
CA THR A 209 -8.68 -9.59 -2.10
C THR A 209 -8.34 -8.58 -3.19
N HIS A 210 -7.06 -8.44 -3.52
CA HIS A 210 -6.60 -7.62 -4.61
C HIS A 210 -7.19 -8.08 -5.95
N HIS A 211 -7.17 -9.39 -6.22
CA HIS A 211 -7.76 -9.95 -7.42
C HIS A 211 -9.28 -9.68 -7.49
N LEU A 212 -10.04 -9.95 -6.42
CA LEU A 212 -11.47 -9.68 -6.39
C LEU A 212 -11.79 -8.19 -6.63
N ILE A 213 -11.00 -7.27 -6.08
CA ILE A 213 -11.22 -5.83 -6.28
C ILE A 213 -10.87 -5.41 -7.71
N PHE A 214 -9.66 -5.73 -8.19
CA PHE A 214 -9.13 -5.12 -9.41
C PHE A 214 -9.41 -5.92 -10.68
N CYS A 215 -9.61 -7.25 -10.58
CA CYS A 215 -9.89 -8.11 -11.72
C CYS A 215 -11.38 -8.40 -11.87
N GLU A 216 -12.14 -8.48 -10.77
CA GLU A 216 -13.57 -8.77 -10.83
C GLU A 216 -14.41 -7.48 -10.69
N MET A 217 -14.34 -6.81 -9.53
CA MET A 217 -15.19 -5.65 -9.25
C MET A 217 -14.88 -4.45 -10.15
N LEU A 218 -13.61 -4.09 -10.31
CA LEU A 218 -13.22 -2.97 -11.16
C LEU A 218 -13.53 -3.26 -12.63
N LEU A 219 -13.33 -4.51 -13.08
CA LEU A 219 -13.65 -4.90 -14.45
C LEU A 219 -15.16 -4.78 -14.70
N PHE A 220 -15.99 -5.27 -13.78
CA PHE A 220 -17.44 -5.08 -13.79
C PHE A 220 -17.82 -3.60 -13.92
N MET A 221 -17.24 -2.74 -13.07
CA MET A 221 -17.54 -1.31 -13.08
C MET A 221 -17.00 -0.56 -14.30
N SER A 222 -15.89 -1.01 -14.89
CA SER A 222 -15.30 -0.36 -16.06
C SER A 222 -16.19 -0.49 -17.31
N ASN A 223 -17.04 -1.53 -17.35
CA ASN A 223 -17.91 -1.83 -18.47
C ASN A 223 -19.28 -2.39 -18.01
N PRO A 224 -20.06 -1.62 -17.24
CA PRO A 224 -21.24 -2.14 -16.55
C PRO A 224 -22.35 -2.57 -17.52
N GLN A 225 -22.39 -1.95 -18.71
CA GLN A 225 -23.36 -2.27 -19.76
C GLN A 225 -23.12 -3.63 -20.42
N ARG A 226 -21.85 -4.04 -20.54
CA ARG A 226 -21.46 -5.27 -21.26
C ARG A 226 -21.17 -6.43 -20.33
N SER A 227 -21.12 -6.17 -19.03
CA SER A 227 -20.81 -7.20 -18.06
C SER A 227 -21.97 -8.18 -17.87
N GLU A 228 -21.67 -9.46 -18.09
CA GLU A 228 -22.53 -10.63 -17.82
C GLU A 228 -22.64 -10.96 -16.32
N MET A 229 -21.88 -10.28 -15.45
CA MET A 229 -21.91 -10.51 -14.01
C MET A 229 -23.32 -10.30 -13.43
N GLU A 230 -23.89 -11.40 -12.94
CA GLU A 230 -25.19 -11.42 -12.27
C GLU A 230 -25.11 -10.83 -10.85
N ARG A 231 -26.26 -10.35 -10.36
CA ARG A 231 -26.38 -9.77 -9.01
C ARG A 231 -25.89 -10.72 -7.90
N PRO A 232 -26.28 -12.02 -7.83
CA PRO A 232 -25.85 -12.90 -6.75
C PRO A 232 -24.32 -13.08 -6.70
N LEU A 233 -23.68 -13.14 -7.87
CA LEU A 233 -22.23 -13.26 -7.99
C LEU A 233 -21.53 -11.99 -7.50
N LEU A 234 -21.99 -10.81 -7.93
CA LEU A 234 -21.45 -9.54 -7.43
C LEU A 234 -21.61 -9.41 -5.91
N THR A 235 -22.77 -9.76 -5.38
CA THR A 235 -23.03 -9.76 -3.93
C THR A 235 -22.07 -10.70 -3.18
N HIS A 236 -21.79 -11.88 -3.73
CA HIS A 236 -20.82 -12.81 -3.15
C HIS A 236 -19.41 -12.20 -3.10
N ILE A 237 -18.96 -11.61 -4.22
CA ILE A 237 -17.65 -10.95 -4.32
C ILE A 237 -17.56 -9.80 -3.30
N VAL A 238 -18.56 -8.93 -3.22
CA VAL A 238 -18.58 -7.81 -2.26
C VAL A 238 -18.50 -8.31 -0.81
N LYS A 239 -19.23 -9.38 -0.46
CA LYS A 239 -19.15 -9.99 0.89
C LYS A 239 -17.74 -10.50 1.19
N GLN A 240 -17.13 -11.24 0.26
CA GLN A 240 -15.77 -11.77 0.44
C GLN A 240 -14.74 -10.65 0.60
N VAL A 241 -14.80 -9.62 -0.24
CA VAL A 241 -13.90 -8.47 -0.17
C VAL A 241 -14.07 -7.75 1.17
N ARG A 242 -15.31 -7.47 1.58
CA ARG A 242 -15.63 -6.84 2.87
C ARG A 242 -15.07 -7.63 4.04
N GLU A 243 -15.28 -8.94 4.07
CA GLU A 243 -14.76 -9.83 5.13
C GLU A 243 -13.24 -9.84 5.19
N ASN A 244 -12.57 -9.95 4.03
CA ASN A 244 -11.12 -9.98 3.98
C ASN A 244 -10.50 -8.64 4.38
N LEU A 245 -11.04 -7.52 3.90
CA LEU A 245 -10.60 -6.19 4.31
C LEU A 245 -10.83 -5.95 5.80
N THR A 246 -11.92 -6.48 6.37
CA THR A 246 -12.17 -6.41 7.82
C THR A 246 -11.08 -7.14 8.61
N LYS A 247 -10.65 -8.32 8.13
CA LYS A 247 -9.56 -9.10 8.75
C LYS A 247 -8.23 -8.35 8.67
N LEU A 248 -7.95 -7.67 7.55
CA LEU A 248 -6.68 -6.98 7.31
C LEU A 248 -6.58 -5.61 8.00
N PHE A 249 -7.64 -4.79 7.92
CA PHE A 249 -7.58 -3.36 8.25
C PHE A 249 -8.66 -2.90 9.23
N SER A 250 -9.39 -3.83 9.85
CA SER A 250 -10.53 -3.58 10.76
C SER A 250 -11.80 -3.09 10.06
N SER A 251 -12.93 -3.30 10.72
CA SER A 251 -14.25 -2.77 10.30
C SER A 251 -14.34 -1.25 10.33
N ALA A 252 -13.37 -0.58 10.97
CA ALA A 252 -13.31 0.88 11.01
C ALA A 252 -12.69 1.51 9.73
N ALA A 253 -12.13 0.70 8.82
CA ALA A 253 -11.62 1.20 7.55
C ALA A 253 -12.76 1.76 6.68
N VAL A 254 -12.52 2.91 6.05
CA VAL A 254 -13.53 3.62 5.25
C VAL A 254 -14.06 2.76 4.10
N GLY A 255 -13.15 2.08 3.39
CA GLY A 255 -13.53 1.16 2.32
C GLY A 255 -14.48 0.04 2.79
N VAL A 256 -14.27 -0.50 4.00
CA VAL A 256 -15.18 -1.50 4.57
C VAL A 256 -16.56 -0.90 4.81
N GLY A 257 -16.62 0.33 5.32
CA GLY A 257 -17.87 1.07 5.52
C GLY A 257 -18.67 1.27 4.23
N HIS A 258 -18.01 1.57 3.10
CA HIS A 258 -18.68 1.68 1.80
C HIS A 258 -19.27 0.34 1.34
N LEU A 259 -18.56 -0.77 1.55
CA LEU A 259 -19.07 -2.10 1.20
C LEU A 259 -20.22 -2.53 2.13
N ASP A 260 -20.17 -2.16 3.41
CA ASP A 260 -21.30 -2.37 4.33
C ASP A 260 -22.55 -1.61 3.87
N GLN A 261 -22.41 -0.35 3.44
CA GLN A 261 -23.51 0.43 2.87
C GLN A 261 -24.06 -0.17 1.57
N TRP A 262 -23.19 -0.72 0.74
CA TRP A 262 -23.58 -1.44 -0.47
C TRP A 262 -24.41 -2.67 -0.13
N LEU A 263 -23.95 -3.50 0.82
CA LEU A 263 -24.64 -4.72 1.26
C LEU A 263 -25.95 -4.46 2.00
N LEU A 264 -26.09 -3.30 2.63
CA LEU A 264 -27.36 -2.86 3.21
C LEU A 264 -28.35 -2.47 2.11
N ALA A 265 -27.91 -1.66 1.15
CA ALA A 265 -28.74 -1.24 0.03
C ALA A 265 -29.18 -2.40 -0.86
N GLU A 266 -28.34 -3.43 -1.00
CA GLU A 266 -28.67 -4.65 -1.74
C GLU A 266 -29.92 -5.34 -1.18
N LYS A 267 -30.22 -5.19 0.10
CA LYS A 267 -31.42 -5.79 0.72
C LYS A 267 -32.68 -4.96 0.53
N GLU A 268 -32.57 -3.75 -0.01
CA GLU A 268 -33.71 -2.86 -0.24
C GLU A 268 -34.47 -3.31 -1.51
N GLU A 269 -35.79 -3.17 -1.49
CA GLU A 269 -36.61 -3.40 -2.69
C GLU A 269 -36.23 -2.39 -3.78
N GLY A 270 -36.14 -2.86 -5.03
CA GLY A 270 -35.77 -2.01 -6.17
C GLY A 270 -34.28 -1.77 -6.34
N PHE A 271 -33.40 -2.58 -5.73
CA PHE A 271 -31.96 -2.51 -5.97
C PHE A 271 -31.58 -2.92 -7.40
N THR A 272 -31.38 -1.93 -8.27
CA THR A 272 -31.01 -2.11 -9.69
C THR A 272 -29.50 -2.20 -9.92
N LYS A 273 -29.09 -2.66 -11.10
CA LYS A 273 -27.67 -2.67 -11.54
C LYS A 273 -27.06 -1.28 -11.49
N HIS A 274 -27.83 -0.26 -11.89
CA HIS A 274 -27.41 1.13 -11.80
C HIS A 274 -27.10 1.54 -10.36
N MET A 275 -28.00 1.24 -9.41
CA MET A 275 -27.77 1.54 -8.00
C MET A 275 -26.56 0.78 -7.44
N ALA A 276 -26.38 -0.47 -7.85
CA ALA A 276 -25.26 -1.30 -7.46
C ALA A 276 -23.92 -0.69 -7.92
N VAL A 277 -23.82 -0.27 -9.19
CA VAL A 277 -22.63 0.36 -9.75
C VAL A 277 -22.39 1.73 -9.09
N ALA A 278 -23.41 2.56 -8.95
CA ALA A 278 -23.29 3.90 -8.35
C ALA A 278 -22.85 3.85 -6.88
N LYS A 279 -23.36 2.90 -6.09
CA LYS A 279 -22.90 2.70 -4.70
C LYS A 279 -21.51 2.09 -4.65
N LEU A 280 -21.20 1.11 -5.52
CA LEU A 280 -19.88 0.50 -5.53
C LEU A 280 -18.80 1.46 -6.00
N ARG A 281 -19.15 2.42 -6.87
CA ARG A 281 -18.26 3.50 -7.29
C ARG A 281 -17.67 4.28 -6.12
N GLN A 282 -18.41 4.44 -5.02
CA GLN A 282 -17.93 5.14 -3.83
C GLN A 282 -16.77 4.42 -3.11
N PHE A 283 -16.58 3.13 -3.36
CA PHE A 283 -15.43 2.38 -2.83
C PHE A 283 -14.11 2.74 -3.53
N PHE A 284 -14.16 3.28 -4.75
CA PHE A 284 -12.97 3.61 -5.54
C PHE A 284 -12.68 5.13 -5.53
N PRO A 285 -11.41 5.55 -5.70
CA PRO A 285 -11.05 6.96 -5.68
C PRO A 285 -11.72 7.76 -6.80
N PHE A 286 -12.02 9.04 -6.54
CA PHE A 286 -12.49 9.96 -7.58
C PHE A 286 -11.32 10.61 -8.35
N SER A 287 -11.63 11.26 -9.48
CA SER A 287 -10.63 11.91 -10.34
C SER A 287 -9.75 12.93 -9.60
N GLY A 288 -10.28 13.60 -8.57
CA GLY A 288 -9.53 14.54 -7.73
C GLY A 288 -8.60 13.91 -6.68
N GLU A 289 -8.66 12.59 -6.52
CA GLU A 289 -7.93 11.81 -5.50
C GLU A 289 -6.84 10.91 -6.11
N MET A 290 -6.84 10.77 -7.43
CA MET A 290 -5.90 9.92 -8.16
C MET A 290 -5.20 10.69 -9.28
N HIS A 291 -4.08 10.17 -9.75
CA HIS A 291 -3.39 10.76 -10.89
C HIS A 291 -4.24 10.60 -12.17
N THR A 292 -4.37 11.65 -12.98
CA THR A 292 -5.28 11.70 -14.13
C THR A 292 -5.10 10.53 -15.10
N ARG A 293 -3.85 10.14 -15.41
CA ARG A 293 -3.60 8.98 -16.29
C ARG A 293 -4.04 7.66 -15.65
N THR A 294 -3.82 7.49 -14.35
CA THR A 294 -4.24 6.28 -13.63
C THR A 294 -5.75 6.19 -13.62
N TYR A 295 -6.44 7.32 -13.46
CA TYR A 295 -7.90 7.39 -13.51
C TYR A 295 -8.46 6.84 -14.83
N ALA A 296 -7.91 7.32 -15.95
CA ALA A 296 -8.25 6.83 -17.28
C ALA A 296 -7.91 5.34 -17.45
N PHE A 297 -6.73 4.89 -17.00
CA PHE A 297 -6.34 3.48 -17.12
C PHE A 297 -7.25 2.51 -16.34
N THR A 298 -7.87 2.96 -15.25
CA THR A 298 -8.76 2.11 -14.46
C THR A 298 -10.17 1.97 -15.03
N GLY A 299 -10.53 2.71 -16.08
CA GLY A 299 -11.88 2.68 -16.64
C GLY A 299 -12.96 3.36 -15.78
N LEU A 300 -12.54 4.11 -14.74
CA LEU A 300 -13.46 4.77 -13.80
C LEU A 300 -14.12 6.00 -14.42
N GLU A 301 -13.48 6.64 -15.41
CA GLU A 301 -14.08 7.75 -16.16
C GLU A 301 -15.27 7.28 -17.00
N GLU A 302 -15.14 6.12 -17.64
CA GLU A 302 -16.20 5.46 -18.39
C GLU A 302 -17.33 5.00 -17.47
N CYS A 303 -16.99 4.50 -16.28
CA CYS A 303 -17.97 4.16 -15.24
C CYS A 303 -18.82 5.38 -14.85
N ASP A 304 -18.18 6.52 -14.55
CA ASP A 304 -18.90 7.75 -14.19
C ASP A 304 -19.84 8.20 -15.31
N LYS A 305 -19.36 8.21 -16.56
CA LYS A 305 -20.19 8.54 -17.74
C LYS A 305 -21.36 7.56 -17.91
N ALA A 306 -21.14 6.27 -17.65
CA ALA A 306 -22.20 5.27 -17.73
C ALA A 306 -23.24 5.45 -16.61
N ILE A 307 -22.83 5.85 -15.40
CA ILE A 307 -23.75 6.22 -14.33
C ILE A 307 -24.58 7.44 -14.79
N GLU A 308 -23.97 8.50 -15.29
CA GLU A 308 -24.71 9.69 -15.76
C GLU A 308 -25.67 9.38 -16.93
N GLY A 309 -25.25 8.52 -17.86
CA GLY A 309 -26.04 8.11 -19.02
C GLY A 309 -27.13 7.07 -18.73
N GLY A 310 -27.15 6.49 -17.54
CA GLY A 310 -28.04 5.38 -17.17
C GLY A 310 -27.44 4.01 -17.51
N ILE A 311 -27.68 3.03 -16.63
CA ILE A 311 -27.19 1.65 -16.76
C ILE A 311 -28.41 0.74 -16.85
N SER A 312 -28.46 -0.12 -17.89
CA SER A 312 -29.53 -1.11 -18.01
C SER A 312 -29.51 -2.06 -16.82
N ASP A 313 -30.70 -2.44 -16.34
CA ASP A 313 -30.77 -3.39 -15.23
C ASP A 313 -30.24 -4.76 -15.65
N TRP A 314 -30.02 -5.65 -14.68
CA TRP A 314 -29.70 -7.03 -14.98
C TRP A 314 -30.82 -7.64 -15.85
N GLU A 315 -30.43 -8.47 -16.82
CA GLU A 315 -31.39 -9.26 -17.57
C GLU A 315 -32.06 -10.21 -16.57
N TYR A 316 -33.30 -9.88 -16.19
CA TYR A 316 -34.14 -10.85 -15.51
C TYR A 316 -34.45 -11.91 -16.57
N LEU A 317 -33.81 -13.08 -16.44
CA LEU A 317 -34.45 -14.30 -16.91
C LEU A 317 -35.77 -14.35 -16.15
N GLU A 318 -36.86 -13.90 -16.79
CA GLU A 318 -38.19 -14.21 -16.33
C GLU A 318 -38.20 -15.72 -16.11
N GLU A 319 -38.25 -16.14 -14.85
CA GLU A 319 -38.62 -17.52 -14.55
C GLU A 319 -40.02 -17.64 -15.14
N THR A 320 -40.10 -18.18 -16.36
CA THR A 320 -41.36 -18.56 -16.97
C THR A 320 -42.11 -19.33 -15.89
N PRO A 321 -43.23 -18.82 -15.35
CA PRO A 321 -43.98 -19.55 -14.34
C PRO A 321 -44.25 -20.93 -14.94
N PRO A 322 -44.08 -22.03 -14.18
CA PRO A 322 -44.04 -23.38 -14.74
C PRO A 322 -45.23 -23.54 -15.66
N GLY A 323 -44.94 -23.43 -16.97
CA GLY A 323 -45.93 -23.63 -18.00
C GLY A 323 -46.45 -25.02 -17.77
N TYR A 324 -47.77 -25.18 -17.83
CA TYR A 324 -48.37 -26.49 -17.98
C TYR A 324 -47.77 -27.11 -19.25
N GLU A 325 -46.64 -27.80 -19.11
CA GLU A 325 -46.16 -28.75 -20.09
C GLU A 325 -47.29 -29.76 -20.22
N SER A 326 -47.98 -29.71 -21.37
CA SER A 326 -48.93 -30.75 -21.74
C SER A 326 -48.23 -32.10 -21.59
N GLU A 327 -48.91 -33.09 -21.03
CA GLU A 327 -48.42 -34.47 -20.92
C GLU A 327 -47.91 -35.00 -22.28
N GLU A 328 -48.40 -34.45 -23.40
CA GLU A 328 -47.94 -34.75 -24.75
C GLU A 328 -46.49 -34.29 -25.00
N ASP A 329 -46.09 -33.11 -24.50
CA ASP A 329 -44.72 -32.59 -24.67
C ASP A 329 -43.73 -33.39 -23.81
N LYS A 330 -44.15 -33.88 -22.64
CA LYS A 330 -43.33 -34.77 -21.80
C LYS A 330 -43.12 -36.15 -22.44
N MET A 331 -44.12 -36.69 -23.13
CA MET A 331 -43.97 -37.95 -23.87
C MET A 331 -43.08 -37.81 -25.11
N GLU A 332 -43.20 -36.71 -25.86
CA GLU A 332 -42.39 -36.45 -27.05
C GLU A 332 -40.90 -36.25 -26.68
N ASN A 333 -40.62 -35.52 -25.58
CA ASN A 333 -39.26 -35.29 -25.10
C ASN A 333 -38.61 -36.55 -24.50
N SER A 334 -39.41 -37.41 -23.85
CA SER A 334 -38.96 -38.73 -23.36
C SER A 334 -38.61 -39.69 -24.49
N ARG A 335 -39.36 -39.65 -25.60
CA ARG A 335 -39.05 -40.44 -26.81
C ARG A 335 -37.78 -39.96 -27.53
N ARG A 336 -37.48 -38.66 -27.50
CA ARG A 336 -36.24 -38.10 -28.06
C ARG A 336 -35.00 -38.48 -27.23
N ARG A 337 -35.11 -38.51 -25.90
CA ARG A 337 -33.99 -38.92 -25.01
C ARG A 337 -33.60 -40.39 -25.14
N MET A 338 -34.51 -41.27 -25.54
CA MET A 338 -34.22 -42.70 -25.77
C MET A 338 -33.53 -42.99 -27.12
N ARG A 339 -33.36 -42.00 -28.01
CA ARG A 339 -32.70 -42.17 -29.33
C ARG A 339 -31.36 -41.43 -29.46
N ALA A 340 -30.93 -40.68 -28.45
CA ALA A 340 -29.63 -40.02 -28.49
C ALA A 340 -28.53 -40.99 -28.05
N PRO A 341 -27.44 -41.18 -28.83
CA PRO A 341 -26.27 -41.88 -28.35
C PRO A 341 -25.67 -41.10 -27.17
N SER A 342 -25.33 -41.84 -26.11
CA SER A 342 -24.72 -41.34 -24.88
C SER A 342 -23.51 -40.46 -25.20
N PRO A 343 -23.42 -39.20 -24.71
CA PRO A 343 -22.20 -38.44 -24.84
C PRO A 343 -21.14 -39.06 -23.94
N GLU A 344 -20.04 -39.50 -24.55
CA GLU A 344 -18.83 -39.94 -23.86
C GLU A 344 -18.32 -38.79 -22.98
N VAL A 345 -18.52 -38.93 -21.67
CA VAL A 345 -17.82 -38.12 -20.66
C VAL A 345 -16.38 -38.61 -20.62
N GLY A 346 -15.51 -37.90 -21.33
CA GLY A 346 -14.12 -38.29 -21.48
C GLY A 346 -13.22 -37.18 -22.00
N THR A 347 -13.35 -35.95 -21.50
CA THR A 347 -12.23 -35.00 -21.60
C THR A 347 -11.14 -35.49 -20.65
N SER A 348 -10.23 -36.31 -21.20
CA SER A 348 -9.02 -36.77 -20.51
C SER A 348 -8.30 -35.57 -19.89
N LEU A 349 -7.84 -35.74 -18.65
CA LEU A 349 -6.92 -34.81 -17.96
C LEU A 349 -5.73 -34.41 -18.84
N ASP A 350 -5.33 -35.25 -19.79
CA ASP A 350 -4.28 -34.97 -20.75
C ASP A 350 -4.62 -33.81 -21.71
N ALA A 351 -5.90 -33.68 -22.10
CA ALA A 351 -6.36 -32.58 -22.95
C ALA A 351 -6.34 -31.24 -22.19
N LEU A 352 -6.67 -31.27 -20.90
CA LEU A 352 -6.64 -30.11 -20.02
C LEU A 352 -5.18 -29.70 -19.70
N TYR A 353 -4.29 -30.68 -19.55
CA TYR A 353 -2.86 -30.45 -19.35
C TYR A 353 -2.18 -29.82 -20.58
N GLU A 354 -2.48 -30.32 -21.78
CA GLU A 354 -1.95 -29.74 -23.03
C GLU A 354 -2.52 -28.33 -23.30
N GLN A 355 -3.75 -28.05 -22.89
CA GLN A 355 -4.32 -26.70 -22.99
C GLN A 355 -3.60 -25.69 -22.07
N ILE A 356 -3.27 -26.08 -20.84
CA ILE A 356 -2.50 -25.25 -19.90
C ILE A 356 -1.07 -25.03 -20.41
N LYS A 357 -0.43 -26.06 -20.95
CA LYS A 357 0.93 -25.97 -21.52
C LYS A 357 1.00 -25.01 -22.72
N ARG A 358 -0.02 -25.01 -23.58
CA ARG A 358 -0.12 -24.07 -24.72
C ARG A 358 -0.34 -22.62 -24.31
N GLN A 359 -1.04 -22.36 -23.20
CA GLN A 359 -1.20 -21.00 -22.69
C GLN A 359 0.11 -20.48 -22.08
N ARG A 360 0.89 -21.35 -21.42
CA ARG A 360 2.16 -20.95 -20.79
C ARG A 360 3.23 -20.52 -21.80
N HIS A 361 3.24 -21.08 -23.01
CA HIS A 361 4.18 -20.68 -24.06
C HIS A 361 3.87 -19.32 -24.70
N ARG A 362 2.62 -18.84 -24.65
CA ARG A 362 2.28 -17.51 -25.21
C ARG A 362 2.70 -16.35 -24.32
N CYS A 363 3.00 -16.60 -23.05
CA CYS A 363 3.42 -15.56 -22.10
C CYS A 363 4.93 -15.27 -22.10
N TYR A 364 5.73 -15.99 -22.89
CA TYR A 364 7.18 -15.77 -22.96
C TYR A 364 7.65 -15.10 -24.28
N ASP A 365 6.73 -14.81 -25.20
CA ASP A 365 7.01 -14.16 -26.48
C ASP A 365 6.43 -12.72 -26.57
N LEU A 366 6.25 -12.04 -25.43
CA LEU A 366 5.93 -10.60 -25.36
C LEU A 366 6.94 -9.83 -24.50
#